data_AF-A0A8J2LHI6-F1
#
_entry.id   AF-A0A8J2LHI6-F1
#
_cell.length_a   1.000
_cell.length_b   1.000
_cell.length_c   1.000
_cell.angle_alpha   90.00
_cell.angle_beta   90.00
_cell.angle_gamma   90.00
#
_symmetry.space_group_name_H-M   'P 1'
#
loop_
_entity.id
_entity.type
_entity.pdbx_description
1 polymer ?
#
loop_
_entity_poly.entity_id
_entity_poly.type
_entity_poly.pdbx_seq_one_letter_code
_entity_poly.pdbx_strand_id
1 'polypeptide(L)'
;GWSLSTVFALTIIYSGIYYFDPKNSEETFTSFHAAAFAGLERTIWGFCIAWVIFACVSGYGGWVNKILSLKIFMPLGRLTFCMYVTSYHIQLIYHLSLPHPQHYSKYSMVNLYFAHMVMSGLVAYVL
;
A
#
# COMPACT_ATOMS: atom_id res chain seq x y z
N GLY A 1 14.99 -0.16 18.06
CA GLY A 1 15.13 -0.37 16.61
C GLY A 1 13.86 -0.94 16.02
N TRP A 2 13.62 -2.24 16.24
CA TRP A 2 12.45 -2.95 15.70
C TRP A 2 11.11 -2.51 16.27
N SER A 3 11.02 -2.37 17.60
CA SER A 3 9.81 -1.91 18.29
C SER A 3 9.35 -0.52 17.82
N LEU A 4 10.30 0.40 17.60
CA LEU A 4 10.01 1.74 17.13
C LEU A 4 9.49 1.73 15.68
N SER A 5 10.09 0.92 14.80
CA SER A 5 9.61 0.74 13.43
C SER A 5 8.21 0.11 13.38
N THR A 6 7.93 -0.90 14.23
CA THR A 6 6.60 -1.49 14.33
C THR A 6 5.58 -0.52 14.91
N VAL A 7 5.97 0.34 15.86
CA VAL A 7 5.08 1.37 16.41
C VAL A 7 4.77 2.41 15.34
N PHE A 8 5.76 2.91 14.61
CA PHE A 8 5.50 3.84 13.50
C PHE A 8 4.63 3.22 12.41
N ALA A 9 4.87 1.96 12.03
CA ALA A 9 4.04 1.23 11.08
C ALA A 9 2.58 1.09 11.54
N LEU A 10 2.37 0.72 12.81
CA LEU A 10 1.02 0.57 13.39
C LEU A 10 0.30 1.93 13.52
N THR A 11 1.02 2.98 13.93
CA THR A 11 0.47 4.34 14.02
C THR A 11 -0.02 4.82 12.66
N ILE A 12 0.72 4.57 11.57
CA ILE A 12 0.31 4.95 10.21
C ILE A 12 -0.95 4.20 9.77
N ILE A 13 -1.03 2.89 10.03
CA ILE A 13 -2.19 2.09 9.65
C ILE A 13 -3.43 2.55 10.42
N TYR A 14 -3.29 2.77 11.72
CA TYR A 14 -4.39 3.21 12.56
C TYR A 14 -4.85 4.62 12.17
N SER A 15 -3.92 5.55 11.97
CA SER A 15 -4.27 6.91 11.55
C SER A 15 -4.97 6.93 10.19
N GLY A 16 -4.56 6.09 9.24
CA GLY A 16 -5.24 5.95 7.95
C GLY A 16 -6.71 5.54 8.11
N ILE A 17 -7.01 4.55 8.95
CA ILE A 17 -8.40 4.11 9.20
C ILE A 17 -9.22 5.25 9.83
N TYR A 18 -8.61 6.02 10.74
CA TYR A 18 -9.28 7.16 11.38
C TYR A 18 -9.54 8.33 10.43
N TYR A 19 -8.58 8.66 9.55
CA TYR A 19 -8.71 9.76 8.59
C TYR A 19 -9.67 9.45 7.45
N PHE A 20 -9.81 8.18 7.05
CA PHE A 20 -10.69 7.75 5.97
C PHE A 20 -12.10 7.29 6.43
N ASP A 21 -12.43 7.38 7.73
CA ASP A 21 -13.79 7.08 8.20
C ASP A 21 -14.74 8.25 7.94
N PRO A 22 -15.77 8.09 7.08
CA PRO A 22 -16.74 9.15 6.77
C PRO A 22 -17.57 9.61 7.97
N LYS A 23 -17.53 8.92 9.12
CA LYS A 23 -18.20 9.37 10.35
C LYS A 23 -17.42 10.43 11.13
N ASN A 24 -16.10 10.49 10.96
CA ASN A 24 -15.23 11.42 11.67
C ASN A 24 -14.85 12.64 10.82
N SER A 25 -15.20 12.64 9.53
CA SER A 25 -14.88 13.72 8.58
C SER A 25 -15.63 15.04 8.83
N GLU A 26 -16.64 15.06 9.70
CA GLU A 26 -17.36 16.28 10.08
C GLU A 26 -16.68 17.06 11.22
N GLU A 27 -15.80 16.42 12.00
CA GLU A 27 -15.02 17.10 13.03
C GLU A 27 -13.72 17.65 12.42
N THR A 28 -13.76 18.94 12.08
CA THR A 28 -12.66 19.82 11.63
C THR A 28 -11.23 19.33 11.93
N PHE A 29 -10.69 18.48 11.06
CA PHE A 29 -9.26 18.28 10.98
C PHE A 29 -8.63 19.44 10.22
N THR A 30 -7.66 20.13 10.84
CA THR A 30 -6.88 21.18 10.18
C THR A 30 -6.32 20.64 8.86
N SER A 31 -6.64 21.27 7.72
CA SER A 31 -6.23 20.82 6.38
C SER A 31 -4.73 20.55 6.27
N PHE A 32 -3.93 21.26 7.07
CA PHE A 32 -2.50 21.03 7.22
C PHE A 32 -2.15 19.61 7.71
N HIS A 33 -2.85 19.08 8.71
CA HIS A 33 -2.58 17.76 9.26
C HIS A 33 -2.93 16.65 8.26
N ALA A 34 -4.05 16.78 7.55
CA ALA A 34 -4.44 15.83 6.51
C ALA A 34 -3.46 15.84 5.32
N ALA A 35 -3.04 17.02 4.86
CA ALA A 35 -2.05 17.15 3.79
C ALA A 35 -0.67 16.61 4.21
N ALA A 36 -0.23 16.92 5.44
CA ALA A 36 1.01 16.41 6.00
C ALA A 36 0.98 14.88 6.11
N PHE A 37 -0.13 14.30 6.59
CA PHE A 37 -0.31 12.85 6.65
C PHE A 37 -0.26 12.23 5.25
N ALA A 38 -1.04 12.74 4.30
CA ALA A 38 -1.08 12.22 2.93
C ALA A 38 0.29 12.26 2.22
N GLY A 39 1.12 13.28 2.48
CA GLY A 39 2.46 13.39 1.91
C GLY A 39 3.53 12.57 2.64
N LEU A 40 3.46 12.49 3.97
CA LEU A 40 4.50 11.86 4.80
C LEU A 40 4.28 10.37 5.04
N GLU A 41 3.05 9.87 4.91
CA GLU A 41 2.71 8.46 5.13
C GLU A 41 3.64 7.53 4.31
N ARG A 42 3.80 7.81 3.01
CA ARG A 42 4.64 6.98 2.13
C ARG A 42 6.13 7.13 2.39
N THR A 43 6.59 8.31 2.79
CA THR A 43 8.02 8.52 3.10
C THR A 43 8.40 7.84 4.41
N ILE A 44 7.56 7.94 5.45
CA ILE A 44 7.78 7.26 6.74
C ILE A 44 7.70 5.74 6.54
N TRP A 45 6.75 5.25 5.74
CA TRP A 45 6.66 3.83 5.41
C TRP A 45 7.93 3.33 4.70
N GLY A 46 8.42 4.09 3.72
CA GLY A 46 9.69 3.80 3.04
C GLY A 46 10.87 3.78 4.00
N PHE A 47 10.94 4.73 4.94
CA PHE A 47 11.99 4.79 5.95
C PHE A 47 11.94 3.60 6.92
N CYS A 48 10.74 3.16 7.31
CA CYS A 48 10.55 1.96 8.12
C CYS A 48 11.09 0.72 7.41
N ILE A 49 10.78 0.54 6.12
CA ILE A 49 11.30 -0.58 5.32
C ILE A 49 12.82 -0.46 5.16
N ALA A 50 13.34 0.73 4.87
CA ALA A 50 14.78 0.96 4.73
C ALA A 50 15.55 0.59 6.01
N TRP A 51 14.98 0.93 7.18
CA TRP A 51 15.53 0.52 8.47
C TRP A 51 15.54 -1.00 8.66
N VAL A 52 14.48 -1.70 8.25
CA VAL A 52 14.43 -3.18 8.29
C VAL A 52 15.50 -3.78 7.38
N ILE A 53 15.67 -3.27 6.16
CA ILE A 53 16.72 -3.72 5.23
C ILE A 53 18.10 -3.49 5.84
N PHE A 54 18.36 -2.29 6.38
CA PHE A 54 19.62 -1.96 7.03
C PHE A 54 19.92 -2.93 8.19
N ALA A 55 18.93 -3.19 9.06
CA ALA A 55 19.06 -4.13 10.15
C ALA A 55 19.35 -5.57 9.68
N CYS A 56 18.82 -5.98 8.53
CA CYS A 56 19.12 -7.28 7.92
C CYS A 56 20.57 -7.33 7.38
N VAL A 57 21.04 -6.27 6.73
CA VAL A 57 22.41 -6.18 6.20
C VAL A 57 23.45 -6.11 7.32
N SER A 58 23.15 -5.41 8.41
CA SER A 58 24.03 -5.30 9.59
C SER A 58 24.09 -6.58 10.45
N GLY A 59 23.44 -7.68 10.06
CA GLY A 59 23.48 -8.96 10.78
C GLY A 59 22.54 -9.08 11.98
N TYR A 60 21.78 -8.01 12.31
CA TYR A 60 20.78 -8.00 13.39
C TYR A 60 19.38 -8.45 12.91
N GLY A 61 19.27 -8.96 11.69
CA GLY A 61 18.00 -9.34 11.05
C GLY A 61 17.38 -10.66 11.52
N GLY A 62 18.12 -11.50 12.25
CA GLY A 62 17.62 -12.73 12.87
C GLY A 62 16.68 -13.56 11.99
N TRP A 63 15.42 -13.71 12.43
CA TRP A 63 14.38 -14.46 11.72
C TRP A 63 13.86 -13.76 10.46
N VAL A 64 13.79 -12.43 10.46
CA VAL A 64 13.32 -11.63 9.31
C VAL A 64 14.25 -11.81 8.11
N ASN A 65 15.56 -11.87 8.34
CA ASN A 65 16.53 -12.15 7.28
C ASN A 65 16.35 -13.55 6.67
N LYS A 66 15.99 -14.56 7.49
CA LYS A 66 15.72 -15.93 6.99
C LYS A 66 14.49 -15.96 6.10
N ILE A 67 13.42 -15.24 6.47
CA ILE A 67 12.21 -15.12 5.65
C ILE A 67 12.55 -14.42 4.34
N LEU A 68 13.15 -13.23 4.39
CA LEU A 68 13.47 -12.46 3.17
C LEU A 68 14.46 -13.17 2.25
N SER A 69 15.34 -14.02 2.78
CA SER A 69 16.29 -14.81 2.00
C SER A 69 15.67 -16.06 1.34
N LEU A 70 14.38 -16.34 1.58
CA LEU A 70 13.71 -17.44 0.89
C LEU A 70 13.67 -17.21 -0.62
N LYS A 71 14.10 -18.22 -1.38
CA LYS A 71 14.09 -18.21 -2.86
C LYS A 71 12.71 -17.97 -3.45
N ILE A 72 11.64 -18.16 -2.69
CA ILE A 72 10.26 -17.90 -3.12
C ILE A 72 9.96 -16.41 -3.30
N PHE A 73 10.66 -15.52 -2.58
CA PHE A 73 10.49 -14.08 -2.72
C PHE A 73 11.11 -13.54 -4.01
N MET A 74 12.03 -14.29 -4.63
CA MET A 74 12.71 -13.88 -5.84
C MET A 74 11.78 -13.83 -7.08
N PRO A 75 11.00 -14.89 -7.41
CA PRO A 75 9.98 -14.79 -8.46
C PRO A 75 8.80 -13.91 -8.02
N LEU A 76 8.44 -13.93 -6.73
CA LEU A 76 7.32 -13.14 -6.22
C LEU A 76 7.59 -11.64 -6.34
N GLY A 77 8.82 -11.18 -6.11
CA GLY A 77 9.22 -9.78 -6.27
C GLY A 77 9.11 -9.29 -7.72
N ARG A 78 9.41 -10.17 -8.70
CA ARG A 78 9.22 -9.83 -10.11
C ARG A 78 7.74 -9.75 -10.47
N LEU A 79 6.94 -10.70 -10.00
CA LEU A 79 5.50 -10.73 -10.24
C LEU A 79 4.80 -9.51 -9.62
N THR A 80 5.12 -9.15 -8.37
CA THR A 80 4.55 -7.97 -7.70
C THR A 80 4.98 -6.67 -8.36
N PHE A 81 6.20 -6.60 -8.90
CA PHE A 81 6.63 -5.46 -9.71
C PHE A 81 5.83 -5.33 -11.01
N CYS A 82 5.66 -6.42 -11.76
CA CYS A 82 4.80 -6.42 -12.97
C CYS A 82 3.36 -6.06 -12.63
N MET A 83 2.80 -6.60 -11.53
CA MET A 83 1.47 -6.23 -11.04
C MET A 83 1.39 -4.74 -10.69
N TYR A 84 2.39 -4.16 -10.02
CA TYR A 84 2.39 -2.75 -9.64
C TYR A 84 2.33 -1.84 -10.87
N VAL A 85 3.17 -2.10 -11.88
CA VAL A 85 3.19 -1.31 -13.11
C VAL A 85 1.85 -1.43 -13.85
N THR A 86 1.33 -2.65 -14.01
CA THR A 86 0.08 -2.90 -14.75
C THR A 86 -1.16 -2.37 -14.02
N SER A 87 -1.16 -2.36 -12.69
CA SER A 87 -2.26 -1.83 -11.87
C SER A 87 -2.59 -0.39 -12.21
N TYR A 88 -1.57 0.46 -12.36
CA TYR A 88 -1.75 1.86 -12.72
C TYR A 88 -2.38 2.01 -14.11
N HIS A 89 -1.92 1.22 -15.09
CA HIS A 89 -2.46 1.26 -16.45
C HIS A 89 -3.92 0.79 -16.50
N ILE A 90 -4.26 -0.28 -15.78
CA ILE A 90 -5.62 -0.82 -15.72
C ILE A 90 -6.57 0.20 -15.07
N GLN A 91 -6.15 0.83 -13.98
CA GLN A 91 -6.95 1.89 -13.34
C GLN A 91 -7.14 3.08 -14.29
N LEU A 92 -6.08 3.52 -14.97
CA LEU A 92 -6.17 4.63 -15.93
C LEU A 92 -7.15 4.32 -17.07
N ILE A 93 -7.01 3.15 -17.71
CA ILE A 93 -7.90 2.73 -18.80
C ILE A 93 -9.34 2.62 -18.31
N TYR A 94 -9.56 2.05 -17.14
CA TYR A 94 -10.88 1.96 -16.52
C TYR A 94 -11.47 3.36 -16.37
N HIS A 95 -10.76 4.29 -15.70
CA HIS A 95 -11.20 5.67 -15.48
C HIS A 95 -11.50 6.43 -16.77
N LEU A 96 -10.70 6.25 -17.82
CA LEU A 96 -10.93 6.87 -19.13
C LEU A 96 -12.13 6.28 -19.88
N SER A 97 -12.47 5.01 -19.62
CA SER A 97 -13.56 4.32 -20.29
C SER A 97 -14.93 4.62 -19.67
N LEU A 98 -14.99 5.28 -18.51
CA LEU A 98 -16.25 5.61 -17.85
C LEU A 98 -16.91 6.85 -18.48
N PRO A 99 -18.11 6.71 -19.08
CA PRO A 99 -18.82 7.84 -19.66
C PRO A 99 -19.51 8.71 -18.60
N HIS A 100 -19.77 8.17 -17.42
CA HIS A 100 -20.54 8.80 -16.34
C HIS A 100 -19.93 8.53 -14.95
N PRO A 101 -20.08 9.47 -14.00
CA PRO A 101 -19.60 9.30 -12.62
C PRO A 101 -20.29 8.11 -11.94
N GLN A 102 -19.50 7.25 -11.31
CA GLN A 102 -19.99 6.05 -10.62
C GLN A 102 -20.49 6.42 -9.23
N HIS A 103 -21.60 5.83 -8.81
CA HIS A 103 -22.05 5.95 -7.43
C HIS A 103 -21.21 5.06 -6.51
N TYR A 104 -20.46 5.69 -5.60
CA TYR A 104 -19.53 5.02 -4.71
C TYR A 104 -20.26 4.39 -3.51
N SER A 105 -20.71 3.13 -3.66
CA SER A 105 -21.21 2.32 -2.54
C SER A 105 -20.10 1.44 -1.95
N LYS A 106 -20.16 1.17 -0.63
CA LYS A 106 -19.14 0.36 0.08
C LYS A 106 -18.89 -1.00 -0.57
N TYR A 107 -19.96 -1.72 -0.92
CA TYR A 107 -19.87 -3.01 -1.60
C TYR A 107 -19.28 -2.89 -3.01
N SER A 108 -19.66 -1.83 -3.73
CA SER A 108 -19.13 -1.56 -5.07
C SER A 108 -17.63 -1.27 -5.04
N MET A 109 -17.15 -0.55 -4.03
CA MET A 109 -15.72 -0.25 -3.86
C MET A 109 -14.89 -1.48 -3.53
N VAL A 110 -15.38 -2.32 -2.62
CA VAL A 110 -14.70 -3.58 -2.28
C VAL A 110 -14.63 -4.48 -3.52
N ASN A 111 -15.73 -4.62 -4.26
CA ASN A 111 -15.74 -5.42 -5.48
C ASN A 111 -14.80 -4.85 -6.56
N LEU A 112 -14.78 -3.53 -6.75
CA LEU A 112 -13.90 -2.87 -7.72
C LEU A 112 -12.43 -3.05 -7.36
N TYR A 113 -12.09 -2.97 -6.07
CA TYR A 113 -10.73 -3.23 -5.58
C TYR A 113 -10.27 -4.65 -5.92
N PHE A 114 -11.09 -5.66 -5.60
CA PHE A 114 -10.77 -7.05 -5.95
C PHE A 114 -10.71 -7.28 -7.45
N ALA A 115 -11.59 -6.66 -8.23
CA ALA A 115 -11.57 -6.74 -9.68
C ALA A 115 -10.26 -6.20 -10.26
N HIS A 116 -9.80 -5.01 -9.83
CA HIS A 116 -8.52 -4.46 -10.27
C HIS A 116 -7.33 -5.33 -9.84
N MET A 117 -7.35 -5.88 -8.62
CA MET A 117 -6.29 -6.77 -8.12
C MET A 117 -6.18 -8.06 -8.94
N VAL A 118 -7.31 -8.68 -9.28
CA VAL A 118 -7.33 -9.90 -10.11
C VAL A 118 -6.88 -9.58 -11.53
N MET A 119 -7.38 -8.49 -12.12
CA MET A 119 -7.02 -8.09 -13.48
C MET A 119 -5.53 -7.77 -13.61
N SER A 120 -4.94 -7.04 -12.65
CA SER A 120 -3.50 -6.76 -12.68
C SER A 120 -2.67 -8.01 -12.45
N GLY A 121 -3.13 -8.93 -11.60
CA GLY A 121 -2.51 -10.24 -11.40
C GLY A 121 -2.48 -11.09 -12.68
N LEU A 122 -3.60 -11.14 -13.41
CA LEU A 122 -3.70 -11.89 -14.67
C LEU A 122 -2.79 -11.31 -15.76
N VAL A 123 -2.80 -9.97 -15.93
CA VAL A 123 -1.94 -9.31 -16.91
C VAL A 123 -0.46 -9.48 -16.57
N ALA A 124 -0.10 -9.37 -15.29
CA ALA A 124 1.27 -9.57 -14.81
C ALA A 124 1.75 -11.02 -14.90
N TYR A 125 0.85 -12.01 -14.93
CA TYR A 125 1.21 -13.41 -15.14
C TYR A 125 1.51 -13.72 -16.62
N VAL A 126 0.87 -12.99 -17.55
CA VAL A 126 1.08 -13.14 -18.99
C VAL A 126 2.36 -12.44 -19.47
N LEU A 127 2.80 -11.39 -18.76
CA LEU A 127 4.04 -10.61 -19.00
C LEU A 127 5.28 -11.28 -18.39
#